data_AF-A0A1F5CS04-F1
#
_entry.id   AF-A0A1F5CS04-F1
#
_cell.length_a   1.000
_cell.length_b   1.000
_cell.length_c   1.000
_cell.angle_alpha   90.00
_cell.angle_beta   90.00
_cell.angle_gamma   90.00
#
_symmetry.space_group_name_H-M   'P 1'
#
loop_
_entity.id
_entity.type
_entity.pdbx_description
1 polymer ?
#
loop_
_entity_poly.entity_id
_entity_poly.type
_entity_poly.pdbx_seq_one_letter_code
_entity_poly.pdbx_strand_id
1 'polypeptide(L)'
;MFMRPSELEGKNVIETGGRILGTVSGIEFDLSSWKVTHLKVQLSYDSVESLGYKRPRLGRVEIKVPVDVVKAVSDVITIDKSIKDLRRPT
;
A
#
# COMPACT_ATOMS: atom_id res chain seq x y z
N MET A 1 20.28 -4.20 4.11
CA MET A 1 19.89 -3.22 3.06
C MET A 1 19.19 -2.07 3.75
N PHE A 2 19.49 -0.83 3.37
CA PHE A 2 18.82 0.37 3.90
C PHE A 2 18.20 1.14 2.74
N MET A 3 17.03 1.74 2.96
CA MET A 3 16.33 2.59 1.99
C MET A 3 15.82 3.83 2.72
N ARG A 4 15.90 4.99 2.07
CA ARG A 4 15.39 6.26 2.61
C ARG A 4 13.88 6.33 2.39
N PRO A 5 13.12 6.99 3.27
CA PRO A 5 11.69 7.19 3.09
C PRO A 5 11.32 7.81 1.73
N SER A 6 12.13 8.77 1.25
CA SER A 6 11.93 9.41 -0.07
C SER A 6 12.07 8.45 -1.25
N GLU A 7 12.78 7.34 -1.08
CA GLU A 7 12.94 6.32 -2.12
C GLU A 7 11.75 5.34 -2.15
N LEU A 8 10.93 5.29 -1.10
CA LEU A 8 9.70 4.48 -1.08
C LEU A 8 8.57 5.16 -1.85
N GLU A 9 8.49 6.49 -1.79
CA GLU A 9 7.42 7.26 -2.40
C GLU A 9 7.37 7.04 -3.92
N GLY A 10 6.16 6.83 -4.45
CA GLY A 10 5.93 6.54 -5.86
C GLY A 10 6.21 5.10 -6.31
N LYS A 11 6.81 4.24 -5.47
CA LYS A 11 7.01 2.82 -5.84
C LYS A 11 5.67 2.10 -5.98
N ASN A 12 5.61 1.21 -6.96
CA ASN A 12 4.46 0.33 -7.16
C ASN A 12 4.40 -0.71 -6.02
N VAL A 13 3.19 -0.90 -5.49
CA VAL A 13 2.87 -1.99 -4.58
C VAL A 13 2.14 -3.06 -5.36
N ILE A 14 2.68 -4.28 -5.34
CA ILE A 14 2.15 -5.44 -6.03
C ILE A 14 1.90 -6.59 -5.08
N GLU A 15 0.96 -7.45 -5.43
CA GLU A 15 0.67 -8.66 -4.68
C GLU A 15 1.52 -9.82 -5.20
N THR A 16 1.66 -10.88 -4.40
CA THR A 16 2.32 -12.13 -4.82
C THR A 16 1.72 -12.70 -6.14
N GLY A 17 0.47 -12.35 -6.50
CA GLY A 17 -0.17 -12.69 -7.77
C GLY A 17 0.14 -11.76 -8.96
N GLY A 18 1.05 -10.79 -8.82
CA GLY A 18 1.48 -9.86 -9.87
C GLY A 18 0.52 -8.69 -10.16
N ARG A 19 -0.56 -8.56 -9.39
CA ARG A 19 -1.52 -7.45 -9.52
C ARG A 19 -0.98 -6.19 -8.86
N ILE A 20 -1.15 -5.05 -9.54
CA ILE A 20 -0.77 -3.73 -9.02
C ILE A 20 -1.88 -3.20 -8.11
N LEU A 21 -1.58 -3.10 -6.82
CA LEU A 21 -2.45 -2.49 -5.83
C LEU A 21 -2.51 -0.98 -6.01
N GLY A 22 -1.36 -0.34 -6.22
CA GLY A 22 -1.24 1.11 -6.33
C GLY A 22 0.19 1.58 -6.15
N THR A 23 0.35 2.83 -5.72
CA THR A 23 1.65 3.46 -5.48
C THR A 23 1.76 3.94 -4.04
N VAL A 24 2.96 3.86 -3.46
CA VAL A 24 3.22 4.44 -2.13
C VAL A 24 3.07 5.96 -2.20
N SER A 25 2.24 6.53 -1.33
CA SER A 25 2.06 7.97 -1.14
C SER A 25 2.63 8.47 0.20
N GLY A 26 3.11 7.56 1.04
CA GLY A 26 3.72 7.92 2.32
C GLY A 26 3.89 6.74 3.26
N ILE A 27 4.29 7.06 4.49
CA ILE A 27 4.51 6.10 5.58
C ILE A 27 3.89 6.63 6.87
N GLU A 28 3.48 5.72 7.75
CA GLU A 28 2.93 6.04 9.07
C GLU A 28 3.88 5.56 10.17
N PHE A 29 4.18 6.45 11.11
CA PHE A 29 4.99 6.15 12.28
C PHE A 29 4.11 6.01 13.51
N ASP A 30 4.37 4.97 14.30
CA ASP A 30 4.02 4.98 15.70
C ASP A 30 5.06 5.81 16.46
N LEU A 31 4.61 6.93 17.04
CA LEU A 31 5.46 7.87 17.77
C LEU A 31 5.88 7.34 19.15
N SER A 32 5.15 6.37 19.71
CA SER A 32 5.48 5.78 21.01
C SER A 32 6.60 4.75 20.89
N SER A 33 6.55 3.88 19.88
CA SER A 33 7.61 2.89 19.62
C SER A 33 8.70 3.37 18.67
N TRP A 34 8.49 4.53 18.03
CA TRP A 34 9.36 5.11 17.01
C TRP A 34 9.64 4.15 15.83
N LYS A 35 8.58 3.54 15.31
CA LYS A 35 8.64 2.55 14.21
C LYS A 35 7.66 2.89 13.10
N VAL A 36 8.05 2.60 11.85
CA VAL A 36 7.11 2.59 10.72
C VAL A 36 6.15 1.43 10.89
N THR A 37 4.85 1.69 10.86
CA THR A 37 3.81 0.67 11.04
C THR A 37 3.06 0.37 9.74
N HIS A 38 2.88 1.37 8.88
CA HIS A 38 2.12 1.22 7.64
C HIS A 38 2.77 2.00 6.49
N LEU A 39 2.59 1.46 5.28
CA LEU A 39 2.70 2.21 4.04
C LEU A 39 1.33 2.80 3.71
N LYS A 40 1.30 4.07 3.34
CA LYS A 40 0.13 4.66 2.68
C LYS A 40 0.21 4.32 1.20
N VAL A 41 -0.82 3.65 0.71
CA VAL A 41 -0.90 3.19 -0.67
C VAL A 41 -2.10 3.82 -1.32
N GLN A 42 -1.81 4.60 -2.35
CA GLN A 42 -2.81 5.21 -3.18
C GLN A 42 -3.19 4.24 -4.29
N LEU A 43 -4.42 3.75 -4.25
CA LEU A 43 -4.91 2.65 -5.07
C LEU A 43 -4.94 3.00 -6.56
N SER A 44 -4.66 2.01 -7.40
CA SER A 44 -4.94 2.06 -8.83
C SER A 44 -6.45 2.02 -9.10
N TYR A 45 -6.89 2.45 -10.29
CA TYR A 45 -8.31 2.43 -10.66
C TYR A 45 -8.92 1.03 -10.65
N ASP A 46 -8.15 0.02 -11.03
CA ASP A 46 -8.56 -1.40 -11.03
C ASP A 46 -8.69 -1.91 -9.59
N SER A 47 -7.74 -1.52 -8.73
CA SER A 47 -7.75 -1.86 -7.32
C SER A 47 -8.94 -1.24 -6.59
N VAL A 48 -9.26 0.03 -6.86
CA VAL A 48 -10.46 0.69 -6.32
C VAL A 48 -11.74 -0.11 -6.62
N GLU A 49 -11.92 -0.55 -7.87
CA GLU A 49 -13.11 -1.34 -8.26
C GLU A 49 -13.09 -2.74 -7.65
N SER A 50 -11.96 -3.44 -7.71
CA SER A 50 -11.86 -4.82 -7.20
C SER A 50 -12.04 -4.93 -5.68
N LEU A 51 -11.70 -3.87 -4.94
CA LEU A 51 -11.88 -3.74 -3.50
C LEU A 51 -13.30 -3.27 -3.10
N GLY A 52 -14.11 -2.87 -4.07
CA GLY A 52 -15.44 -2.33 -3.84
C GLY A 52 -15.43 -0.90 -3.26
N TYR A 53 -14.32 -0.17 -3.40
CA TYR A 53 -14.32 1.25 -3.07
C TYR A 53 -15.10 2.03 -4.14
N LYS A 54 -15.89 3.00 -3.71
CA LYS A 54 -16.55 3.92 -4.63
C LYS A 54 -15.49 4.80 -5.28
N ARG A 55 -15.43 4.82 -6.62
CA ARG A 55 -14.57 5.75 -7.36
C ARG A 55 -14.95 7.19 -6.99
N PRO A 56 -14.04 7.97 -6.40
CA PRO A 56 -14.32 9.35 -6.07
C PRO A 56 -14.37 10.18 -7.36
N ARG A 57 -15.22 11.21 -7.39
CA ARG A 57 -15.27 12.16 -8.52
C ARG A 57 -14.03 13.06 -8.60
N LEU A 58 -13.38 13.29 -7.46
CA LEU A 58 -12.16 14.07 -7.30
C LEU A 58 -11.28 13.41 -6.24
N GLY A 59 -9.96 13.43 -6.43
CA GLY A 59 -9.00 12.81 -5.52
C GLY A 59 -8.75 11.33 -5.81
N ARG A 60 -8.00 10.68 -4.92
CA ARG A 60 -7.57 9.29 -5.06
C ARG A 60 -7.88 8.53 -3.78
N VAL A 61 -8.17 7.23 -3.89
CA VAL A 61 -8.44 6.39 -2.72
C VAL A 61 -7.11 5.94 -2.14
N GLU A 62 -6.92 6.17 -0.85
CA GLU A 62 -5.71 5.78 -0.12
C GLU A 62 -6.07 4.79 0.98
N ILE A 63 -5.25 3.77 1.13
CA ILE A 63 -5.36 2.76 2.19
C ILE A 63 -4.06 2.68 3.00
N LYS A 64 -4.17 2.15 4.21
CA LYS A 64 -3.01 1.80 5.04
C LYS A 64 -2.70 0.32 4.87
N VAL A 65 -1.49 0.02 4.43
CA VAL A 65 -0.98 -1.35 4.30
C VAL A 65 0.04 -1.57 5.42
N PRO A 66 -0.22 -2.48 6.38
CA PRO A 66 0.71 -2.70 7.47
C PRO A 66 2.02 -3.32 6.98
N VAL A 67 3.14 -2.96 7.60
CA VAL A 67 4.48 -3.39 7.13
C VAL A 67 4.75 -4.88 7.35
N ASP A 68 3.95 -5.54 8.19
CA ASP A 68 4.02 -6.97 8.48
C ASP A 68 3.65 -7.86 7.29
N VAL A 69 2.82 -7.35 6.37
CA VAL A 69 2.46 -8.07 5.14
C VAL A 69 3.42 -7.80 3.98
N VAL A 70 4.42 -6.94 4.17
CA VAL A 70 5.44 -6.65 3.16
C VAL A 70 6.42 -7.82 3.08
N LYS A 71 6.46 -8.45 1.91
CA LYS A 71 7.30 -9.62 1.62
C LYS A 71 8.68 -9.23 1.12
N ALA A 72 8.74 -8.24 0.23
CA ALA A 72 9.99 -7.79 -0.38
C ALA A 72 9.93 -6.31 -0.76
N VAL A 73 11.07 -5.64 -0.66
CA VAL A 73 11.25 -4.24 -1.06
C VAL A 73 12.45 -4.14 -2.00
N SER A 74 12.20 -3.74 -3.25
CA SER A 74 13.22 -3.52 -4.28
C SER A 74 12.75 -2.39 -5.21
N ASP A 75 12.72 -2.61 -6.54
CA ASP A 75 12.11 -1.68 -7.50
C ASP A 75 10.60 -1.50 -7.24
N VAL A 76 9.96 -2.58 -6.83
CA VAL A 76 8.57 -2.65 -6.38
C VAL A 76 8.49 -3.13 -4.93
N ILE A 77 7.36 -2.88 -4.29
CA ILE A 77 7.02 -3.44 -2.98
C ILE A 77 6.07 -4.60 -3.20
N THR A 78 6.45 -5.80 -2.76
CA THR A 78 5.60 -6.99 -2.85
C THR A 78 4.95 -7.26 -1.50
N ILE A 79 3.63 -7.50 -1.48
CA ILE A 79 2.89 -7.91 -0.29
C ILE A 79 2.37 -9.34 -0.43
N ASP A 80 2.31 -10.07 0.69
CA ASP A 80 1.89 -11.48 0.71
C ASP A 80 0.38 -11.69 0.92
N LYS A 81 -0.39 -10.59 1.00
CA LYS A 81 -1.86 -10.62 1.05
C LYS A 81 -2.48 -10.36 -0.31
N SER A 82 -3.63 -11.01 -0.55
CA SER A 82 -4.51 -10.69 -1.66
C SER A 82 -5.23 -9.37 -1.39
N ILE A 83 -5.54 -8.64 -2.45
CA ILE A 83 -6.24 -7.35 -2.39
C ILE A 83 -7.51 -7.45 -1.57
N LYS A 84 -8.20 -8.59 -1.71
CA LYS A 84 -9.48 -8.88 -1.05
C LYS A 84 -9.36 -8.91 0.47
N ASP A 85 -8.18 -9.25 1.00
CA ASP A 85 -7.91 -9.34 2.44
C ASP A 85 -7.58 -7.97 3.05
N LEU A 86 -7.36 -6.95 2.21
CA LEU A 86 -7.20 -5.54 2.59
C LEU A 86 -8.53 -4.78 2.57
N ARG A 87 -9.63 -5.44 2.24
CA ARG A 87 -10.97 -4.85 2.23
C ARG A 87 -11.38 -4.46 3.66
N ARG A 88 -11.92 -3.25 3.81
CA ARG A 88 -12.46 -2.74 5.08
C ARG A 88 -13.44 -3.75 5.70
N PRO A 89 -13.37 -4.04 7.02
CA PRO A 89 -14.56 -4.49 7.73
C PRO A 89 -15.58 -3.35 7.64
N THR A 90 -16.75 -3.67 7.08
CA THR A 90 -17.95 -2.81 7.09
C THR A 90 -18.35 -2.44 8.50
#